data_AF-A0A7Y5UGQ9-F1
#
_entry.id   AF-A0A7Y5UGQ9-F1
#
_cell.length_a   1.000
_cell.length_b   1.000
_cell.length_c   1.000
_cell.angle_alpha   90.00
_cell.angle_beta   90.00
_cell.angle_gamma   90.00
#
_symmetry.space_group_name_H-M   'P 1'
#
loop_
_entity.id
_entity.type
_entity.pdbx_description
1 polymer ?
#
loop_
_entity_poly.entity_id
_entity_poly.type
_entity_poly.pdbx_seq_one_letter_code
_entity_poly.pdbx_strand_id
1 'polypeptide(L)'
;MYSHSRRLLLTAGALAAVVALPVGARAQMLDPIRVTDAVQKAEKLDAEALAVEQGDWSQLKKAARLREEAAQLRAADDPAGTVSLYWAARDRYYSGDTKAARVLMEQTADRALAMGDVLNAVTAYTEAAYISADLKDGDRMRTLATKARLLASSPLLTAEQRFQLRNRLAKSDAPVGVVAMVAKP
;
A
#
# COMPACT_ATOMS: atom_id res chain seq x y z
N MET A 1 63.16 6.95 -13.78
CA MET A 1 63.52 7.19 -15.19
C MET A 1 64.14 5.92 -15.75
N TYR A 2 63.38 5.11 -16.47
CA TYR A 2 63.91 4.07 -17.36
C TYR A 2 63.06 4.03 -18.63
N SER A 3 63.78 3.90 -19.74
CA SER A 3 63.39 4.21 -21.11
C SER A 3 62.68 3.04 -21.81
N HIS A 4 62.07 3.41 -22.93
CA HIS A 4 61.25 2.68 -23.90
C HIS A 4 61.61 1.22 -24.21
N SER A 5 60.57 0.45 -24.55
CA SER A 5 60.64 -0.52 -25.64
C SER A 5 59.27 -0.73 -26.29
N ARG A 6 59.10 -0.12 -27.47
CA ARG A 6 58.07 -0.48 -28.44
C ARG A 6 58.51 -1.75 -29.16
N ARG A 7 57.65 -2.76 -29.25
CA ARG A 7 57.68 -3.73 -30.35
C ARG A 7 56.27 -4.07 -30.80
N LEU A 8 55.96 -3.59 -32.00
CA LEU A 8 54.93 -4.07 -32.90
C LEU A 8 55.23 -5.51 -33.29
N LEU A 9 54.23 -6.38 -33.26
CA LEU A 9 54.18 -7.58 -34.10
C LEU A 9 52.74 -7.76 -34.60
N LEU A 10 52.61 -7.53 -35.91
CA LEU A 10 51.49 -7.92 -36.74
C LEU A 10 51.49 -9.46 -36.88
N THR A 11 50.34 -10.09 -36.69
CA THR A 11 50.09 -11.42 -37.25
C THR A 11 48.67 -11.48 -37.80
N ALA A 12 48.62 -11.86 -39.07
CA ALA A 12 47.46 -11.92 -39.94
C ALA A 12 46.64 -13.20 -39.72
N GLY A 13 45.38 -13.14 -40.14
CA GLY A 13 44.72 -14.23 -40.86
C GLY A 13 43.97 -15.27 -40.03
N ALA A 14 42.65 -15.12 -39.98
CA ALA A 14 41.72 -16.23 -40.15
C ALA A 14 40.39 -15.70 -40.70
N LEU A 15 40.17 -15.88 -42.00
CA LEU A 15 38.87 -15.77 -42.64
C LEU A 15 38.02 -16.94 -42.15
N ALA A 16 37.16 -16.70 -41.16
CA ALA A 16 36.09 -17.62 -40.79
C ALA A 16 34.82 -17.19 -41.54
N ALA A 17 34.48 -17.92 -42.60
CA ALA A 17 33.18 -17.85 -43.24
C ALA A 17 32.12 -18.41 -42.27
N VAL A 18 31.46 -17.53 -41.51
CA VAL A 18 30.30 -17.89 -40.70
C VAL A 18 29.10 -17.94 -41.63
N VAL A 19 28.61 -19.15 -41.87
CA VAL A 19 27.34 -19.43 -42.54
C VAL A 19 26.24 -18.73 -41.76
N ALA A 20 25.65 -17.69 -42.38
CA ALA A 20 24.47 -17.01 -41.87
C ALA A 20 23.29 -17.98 -41.96
N LEU A 21 23.06 -18.75 -40.88
CA LEU A 21 21.77 -19.37 -40.66
C LEU A 21 20.79 -18.25 -40.27
N PRO A 22 19.67 -18.06 -40.96
CA PRO A 22 18.58 -17.26 -40.43
C PRO A 22 18.03 -18.05 -39.24
N VAL A 23 18.58 -17.79 -38.05
CA VAL A 23 17.88 -18.08 -36.81
C VAL A 23 16.68 -17.16 -36.83
N GLY A 24 15.60 -17.64 -37.44
CA GLY A 24 14.26 -17.13 -37.24
C GLY A 24 13.91 -17.37 -35.78
N ALA A 25 14.52 -16.58 -34.90
CA ALA A 25 14.00 -16.31 -33.59
C ALA A 25 12.65 -15.65 -33.85
N ARG A 26 11.61 -16.48 -34.01
CA ARG A 26 10.26 -16.07 -33.72
C ARG A 26 10.32 -15.66 -32.27
N ALA A 27 10.50 -14.36 -32.04
CA ALA A 27 10.10 -13.74 -30.79
C ALA A 27 8.69 -14.27 -30.57
N GLN A 28 8.56 -15.21 -29.64
CA GLN A 28 7.27 -15.53 -29.08
C GLN A 28 6.84 -14.19 -28.50
N MET A 29 5.98 -13.47 -29.22
CA MET A 29 5.17 -12.43 -28.63
C MET A 29 4.35 -13.16 -27.58
N LEU A 30 4.93 -13.30 -26.39
CA LEU A 30 4.17 -13.44 -25.16
C LEU A 30 3.17 -12.32 -25.25
N ASP A 31 1.88 -12.64 -25.39
CA ASP A 31 0.81 -11.66 -25.32
C ASP A 31 1.14 -10.76 -24.13
N PRO A 32 1.62 -9.51 -24.35
CA PRO A 32 1.68 -8.59 -23.26
C PRO A 32 0.21 -8.23 -23.00
N ILE A 33 -0.07 -7.49 -21.92
CA ILE A 33 -1.33 -6.73 -21.88
C ILE A 33 -2.56 -7.54 -21.41
N ARG A 34 -2.49 -8.17 -20.23
CA ARG A 34 -3.69 -8.28 -19.36
C ARG A 34 -3.43 -7.70 -17.99
N VAL A 35 -2.27 -8.00 -17.42
CA VAL A 35 -1.82 -7.41 -16.15
C VAL A 35 -1.59 -5.90 -16.31
N THR A 36 -0.97 -5.47 -17.41
CA THR A 36 -0.74 -4.04 -17.70
C THR A 36 -2.04 -3.27 -17.86
N ASP A 37 -3.08 -3.87 -18.46
CA ASP A 37 -4.38 -3.21 -18.60
C ASP A 37 -5.10 -3.03 -17.26
N ALA A 38 -5.06 -4.05 -16.39
CA ALA A 38 -5.69 -3.97 -15.08
C ALA A 38 -5.03 -2.89 -14.20
N VAL A 39 -3.70 -2.81 -14.20
CA VAL A 39 -2.94 -1.80 -13.46
C VAL A 39 -3.24 -0.40 -14.00
N GLN A 40 -3.20 -0.19 -15.32
CA GLN A 40 -3.53 1.11 -15.92
C GLN A 40 -4.98 1.53 -15.63
N LYS A 41 -5.93 0.58 -15.64
CA LYS A 41 -7.32 0.86 -15.26
C LYS A 41 -7.40 1.26 -13.79
N ALA A 42 -6.70 0.57 -12.90
CA ALA A 42 -6.66 0.89 -11.48
C ALA A 42 -6.10 2.29 -11.22
N GLU A 43 -5.02 2.68 -11.91
CA GLU A 43 -4.45 4.03 -11.82
C GLU A 43 -5.44 5.11 -12.26
N LYS A 44 -6.18 4.88 -13.35
CA LYS A 44 -7.23 5.81 -13.80
C LYS A 44 -8.34 5.96 -12.77
N LEU A 45 -8.76 4.86 -12.14
CA LEU A 45 -9.79 4.88 -11.10
C LEU A 45 -9.32 5.66 -9.86
N ASP A 46 -8.08 5.47 -9.41
CA ASP A 46 -7.52 6.26 -8.30
C ASP A 46 -7.42 7.75 -8.63
N ALA A 47 -7.02 8.08 -9.85
CA ALA A 47 -6.94 9.47 -10.32
C ALA A 47 -8.34 10.11 -10.39
N GLU A 48 -9.36 9.40 -10.87
CA GLU A 48 -10.75 9.87 -10.84
C GLU A 48 -11.25 10.05 -9.40
N ALA A 49 -10.95 9.11 -8.51
CA ALA A 49 -11.32 9.22 -7.10
C ALA A 49 -10.69 10.46 -6.43
N LEU A 50 -9.42 10.73 -6.73
CA LEU A 50 -8.73 11.93 -6.25
C LEU A 50 -9.37 13.21 -6.80
N ALA A 51 -9.72 13.24 -8.09
CA ALA A 51 -10.41 14.39 -8.69
C ALA A 51 -11.79 14.63 -8.04
N VAL A 52 -12.53 13.56 -7.73
CA VAL A 52 -13.80 13.65 -6.99
C VAL A 52 -13.58 14.25 -5.60
N GLU A 53 -12.59 13.76 -4.84
CA GLU A 53 -12.27 14.27 -3.50
C GLU A 53 -11.86 15.75 -3.51
N GLN A 54 -11.11 16.19 -4.52
CA GLN A 54 -10.66 17.57 -4.64
C GLN A 54 -11.76 18.53 -5.12
N GLY A 55 -12.73 18.03 -5.89
CA GLY A 55 -13.81 18.83 -6.48
C GLY A 55 -15.07 18.90 -5.62
N ASP A 56 -15.53 17.78 -5.07
CA ASP A 56 -16.82 17.69 -4.39
C ASP A 56 -16.83 16.63 -3.27
N TRP A 57 -16.69 17.09 -2.03
CA TRP A 57 -16.73 16.26 -0.84
C TRP A 57 -18.08 15.57 -0.58
N SER A 58 -19.18 16.01 -1.21
CA SER A 58 -20.45 15.29 -1.10
C SER A 58 -20.41 13.94 -1.84
N GLN A 59 -19.44 13.76 -2.75
CA GLN A 59 -19.28 12.56 -3.57
C GLN A 59 -18.22 11.58 -3.05
N LEU A 60 -17.82 11.67 -1.78
CA LEU A 60 -16.85 10.73 -1.20
C LEU A 60 -17.28 9.25 -1.27
N LYS A 61 -18.59 8.94 -1.30
CA LYS A 61 -19.07 7.57 -1.55
C LYS A 61 -18.67 7.05 -2.94
N LYS A 62 -18.64 7.93 -3.94
CA LYS A 62 -18.17 7.60 -5.30
C LYS A 62 -16.66 7.37 -5.28
N ALA A 63 -15.89 8.29 -4.67
CA ALA A 63 -14.43 8.17 -4.56
C ALA A 63 -14.02 6.84 -3.87
N ALA A 64 -14.70 6.47 -2.78
CA ALA A 64 -14.47 5.21 -2.10
C ALA A 64 -14.63 3.99 -3.02
N ARG A 65 -15.74 3.92 -3.78
CA ARG A 65 -16.02 2.82 -4.70
C ARG A 65 -14.99 2.70 -5.81
N LEU A 66 -14.56 3.82 -6.38
CA LEU A 66 -13.51 3.84 -7.41
C LEU A 66 -12.19 3.25 -6.86
N ARG A 67 -11.81 3.62 -5.63
CA ARG A 67 -10.62 3.10 -4.95
C ARG A 67 -10.74 1.63 -4.55
N GLU A 68 -11.94 1.18 -4.15
CA GLU A 68 -12.21 -0.25 -3.92
C GLU A 68 -12.02 -1.07 -5.21
N GLU A 69 -12.55 -0.60 -6.35
CA GLU A 69 -12.37 -1.25 -7.65
C GLU A 69 -10.89 -1.22 -8.08
N ALA A 70 -10.21 -0.09 -7.90
CA ALA A 70 -8.77 0.03 -8.18
C ALA A 70 -7.94 -0.98 -7.37
N ALA A 71 -8.27 -1.16 -6.08
CA ALA A 71 -7.59 -2.13 -5.23
C ALA A 71 -7.83 -3.59 -5.66
N GLN A 72 -9.02 -3.90 -6.19
CA GLN A 72 -9.39 -5.24 -6.66
C GLN A 72 -8.71 -5.61 -8.00
N LEU A 73 -8.43 -4.62 -8.84
CA LEU A 73 -7.73 -4.82 -10.10
C LEU A 73 -6.23 -5.09 -9.92
N ARG A 74 -5.68 -4.77 -8.74
CA ARG A 74 -4.26 -4.96 -8.41
C ARG A 74 -4.02 -6.28 -7.71
N ALA A 75 -2.92 -6.95 -8.07
CA ALA A 75 -2.45 -8.17 -7.43
C ALA A 75 -2.24 -7.96 -5.92
N ALA A 76 -2.49 -8.98 -5.09
CA ALA A 76 -2.51 -8.83 -3.63
C ALA A 76 -1.20 -8.26 -3.04
N ASP A 77 -0.07 -8.52 -3.70
CA ASP A 77 1.28 -8.06 -3.37
C ASP A 77 1.66 -6.68 -3.96
N ASP A 78 0.75 -6.01 -4.66
CA ASP A 78 0.92 -4.64 -5.14
C ASP A 78 0.65 -3.63 -4.01
N PRO A 79 1.66 -2.84 -3.59
CA PRO A 79 1.50 -1.82 -2.54
C PRO A 79 0.46 -0.75 -2.89
N ALA A 80 0.29 -0.39 -4.17
CA ALA A 80 -0.69 0.60 -4.58
C ALA A 80 -2.12 0.12 -4.30
N GLY A 81 -2.38 -1.19 -4.36
CA GLY A 81 -3.68 -1.76 -4.00
C GLY A 81 -4.00 -1.58 -2.51
N THR A 82 -2.98 -1.66 -1.65
CA THR A 82 -3.13 -1.37 -0.21
C THR A 82 -3.43 0.11 0.04
N VAL A 83 -2.74 1.00 -0.67
CA VAL A 83 -2.98 2.46 -0.60
C VAL A 83 -4.40 2.81 -1.06
N SER A 84 -4.90 2.21 -2.14
CA SER A 84 -6.29 2.42 -2.58
C SER A 84 -7.30 1.96 -1.52
N LEU A 85 -7.10 0.80 -0.87
CA LEU A 85 -7.97 0.35 0.22
C LEU A 85 -7.99 1.31 1.40
N TYR A 86 -6.81 1.83 1.80
CA TYR A 86 -6.70 2.79 2.89
C TYR A 86 -7.53 4.05 2.61
N TRP A 87 -7.37 4.63 1.41
CA TRP A 87 -8.11 5.83 1.03
C TRP A 87 -9.60 5.55 0.86
N ALA A 88 -9.99 4.39 0.32
CA ALA A 88 -11.38 3.99 0.28
C ALA A 88 -11.99 3.90 1.69
N ALA A 89 -11.27 3.30 2.65
CA ALA A 89 -11.71 3.23 4.05
C ALA A 89 -11.94 4.63 4.64
N ARG A 90 -11.00 5.55 4.43
CA ARG A 90 -11.10 6.94 4.87
C ARG A 90 -12.32 7.65 4.27
N ASP A 91 -12.54 7.49 2.97
CA ASP A 91 -13.68 8.11 2.28
C ASP A 91 -15.03 7.52 2.73
N ARG A 92 -15.09 6.22 3.00
CA ARG A 92 -16.26 5.58 3.62
C ARG A 92 -16.54 6.16 4.99
N TYR A 93 -15.49 6.38 5.81
CA TYR A 93 -15.64 6.97 7.14
C TYR A 93 -16.23 8.39 7.05
N TYR A 94 -15.63 9.26 6.24
CA TYR A 94 -16.09 10.65 6.12
C TYR A 94 -17.43 10.81 5.40
N SER A 95 -17.85 9.83 4.61
CA SER A 95 -19.19 9.80 3.99
C SER A 95 -20.27 9.11 4.84
N GLY A 96 -19.93 8.74 6.09
CA GLY A 96 -20.86 8.19 7.08
C GLY A 96 -21.06 6.67 7.02
N ASP A 97 -20.33 5.95 6.17
CA ASP A 97 -20.36 4.49 6.09
C ASP A 97 -19.26 3.88 6.99
N THR A 98 -19.34 4.16 8.28
CA THR A 98 -18.33 3.81 9.30
C THR A 98 -18.12 2.29 9.40
N LYS A 99 -19.15 1.48 9.15
CA LYS A 99 -19.03 0.01 9.14
C LYS A 99 -18.17 -0.48 7.98
N ALA A 100 -18.40 0.01 6.76
CA ALA A 100 -17.57 -0.35 5.62
C ALA A 100 -16.14 0.16 5.80
N ALA A 101 -15.97 1.38 6.34
CA ALA A 101 -14.66 1.95 6.64
C ALA A 101 -13.81 1.03 7.54
N ARG A 102 -14.38 0.52 8.63
CA ARG A 102 -13.69 -0.44 9.51
C ARG A 102 -13.21 -1.65 8.73
N VAL A 103 -14.10 -2.28 7.96
CA VAL A 103 -13.80 -3.51 7.21
C VAL A 103 -12.67 -3.27 6.20
N LEU A 104 -12.72 -2.17 5.44
CA LEU A 104 -11.67 -1.82 4.48
C LEU A 104 -10.34 -1.52 5.16
N MET A 105 -10.36 -0.94 6.35
CA MET A 105 -9.14 -0.66 7.10
C MET A 105 -8.51 -1.96 7.66
N GLU A 106 -9.33 -2.93 8.08
CA GLU A 106 -8.84 -4.27 8.42
C GLU A 106 -8.20 -4.97 7.20
N GLN A 107 -8.86 -4.90 6.03
CA GLN A 107 -8.32 -5.46 4.78
C GLN A 107 -7.00 -4.78 4.37
N THR A 108 -6.90 -3.46 4.55
CA THR A 108 -5.67 -2.70 4.33
C THR A 108 -4.56 -3.24 5.22
N ALA A 109 -4.85 -3.45 6.51
CA ALA A 109 -3.87 -3.96 7.47
C ALA A 109 -3.41 -5.37 7.13
N ASP A 110 -4.34 -6.26 6.77
CA ASP A 110 -4.05 -7.64 6.40
C ASP A 110 -3.18 -7.71 5.13
N ARG A 111 -3.49 -6.90 4.12
CA ARG A 111 -2.72 -6.83 2.87
C ARG A 111 -1.32 -6.26 3.10
N ALA A 112 -1.20 -5.17 3.86
CA ALA A 112 0.09 -4.60 4.25
C ALA A 112 0.96 -5.64 4.99
N LEU A 113 0.37 -6.36 5.94
CA LEU A 113 1.07 -7.38 6.72
C LEU A 113 1.55 -8.54 5.85
N ALA A 114 0.74 -8.98 4.89
CA ALA A 114 1.11 -10.05 3.95
C ALA A 114 2.34 -9.69 3.08
N MET A 115 2.56 -8.40 2.81
CA MET A 115 3.73 -7.88 2.08
C MET A 115 4.93 -7.59 3.00
N GLY A 116 4.80 -7.77 4.31
CA GLY A 116 5.82 -7.40 5.29
C GLY A 116 5.89 -5.90 5.61
N ASP A 117 4.91 -5.11 5.16
CA ASP A 117 4.80 -3.69 5.48
C ASP A 117 4.15 -3.49 6.86
N VAL A 118 4.96 -3.72 7.89
CA VAL A 118 4.51 -3.67 9.28
C VAL A 118 4.02 -2.28 9.68
N LEU A 119 4.62 -1.21 9.16
CA LEU A 119 4.25 0.16 9.52
C LEU A 119 2.82 0.46 9.08
N ASN A 120 2.48 0.16 7.82
CA ASN A 120 1.14 0.38 7.31
C ASN A 120 0.13 -0.60 7.95
N ALA A 121 0.53 -1.84 8.25
CA ALA A 121 -0.32 -2.78 8.97
C ALA A 121 -0.71 -2.28 10.37
N VAL A 122 0.26 -1.80 11.17
CA VAL A 122 -0.03 -1.22 12.50
C VAL A 122 -0.93 -0.01 12.37
N THR A 123 -0.63 0.88 11.42
CA THR A 123 -1.39 2.11 11.20
C THR A 123 -2.85 1.79 10.89
N ALA A 124 -3.10 0.92 9.92
CA ALA A 124 -4.45 0.53 9.53
C ALA A 124 -5.19 -0.21 10.65
N TYR A 125 -4.56 -1.15 11.38
CA TYR A 125 -5.23 -1.77 12.54
C TYR A 125 -5.56 -0.77 13.66
N THR A 126 -4.71 0.25 13.85
CA THR A 126 -4.96 1.32 14.83
C THR A 126 -6.18 2.14 14.42
N GLU A 127 -6.28 2.55 13.16
CA GLU A 127 -7.46 3.25 12.62
C GLU A 127 -8.72 2.39 12.70
N ALA A 128 -8.64 1.10 12.37
CA ALA A 128 -9.77 0.17 12.46
C ALA A 128 -10.26 0.01 13.92
N ALA A 129 -9.35 0.08 14.90
CA ALA A 129 -9.70 0.08 16.32
C ALA A 129 -10.44 1.37 16.71
N TYR A 130 -9.97 2.54 16.26
CA TYR A 130 -10.66 3.82 16.47
C TYR A 130 -12.08 3.81 15.88
N ILE A 131 -12.21 3.39 14.62
CA ILE A 131 -13.52 3.27 13.96
C ILE A 131 -14.44 2.29 14.71
N SER A 132 -13.90 1.22 15.30
CA SER A 132 -14.67 0.30 16.14
C SER A 132 -15.15 0.95 17.44
N ALA A 133 -14.37 1.85 18.02
CA ALA A 133 -14.78 2.64 19.19
C ALA A 133 -15.95 3.58 18.83
N ASP A 134 -15.91 4.24 17.68
CA ASP A 134 -17.01 5.09 17.18
C ASP A 134 -18.30 4.30 16.95
N LEU A 135 -18.17 3.05 16.49
CA LEU A 135 -19.26 2.09 16.33
C LEU A 135 -19.76 1.51 17.67
N LYS A 136 -19.15 1.87 18.80
CA LYS A 136 -19.40 1.30 20.15
C LYS A 136 -19.19 -0.22 20.21
N ASP A 137 -18.33 -0.75 19.35
CA ASP A 137 -17.96 -2.17 19.29
C ASP A 137 -16.67 -2.39 20.10
N GLY A 138 -16.83 -2.43 21.43
CA GLY A 138 -15.71 -2.50 22.37
C GLY A 138 -14.88 -3.78 22.25
N ASP A 139 -15.49 -4.90 21.87
CA ASP A 139 -14.79 -6.17 21.65
C ASP A 139 -13.90 -6.10 20.41
N ARG A 140 -14.43 -5.57 19.30
CA ARG A 140 -13.64 -5.40 18.07
C ARG A 140 -12.53 -4.38 18.26
N MET A 141 -12.81 -3.26 18.91
CA MET A 141 -11.82 -2.24 19.27
C MET A 141 -10.64 -2.87 20.04
N ARG A 142 -10.91 -3.60 21.13
CA ARG A 142 -9.86 -4.28 21.92
C ARG A 142 -9.05 -5.28 21.11
N THR A 143 -9.72 -6.06 20.26
CA THR A 143 -9.06 -7.05 19.39
C THR A 143 -8.09 -6.38 18.43
N LEU A 144 -8.53 -5.35 17.71
CA LEU A 144 -7.73 -4.65 16.71
C LEU A 144 -6.60 -3.84 17.36
N ALA A 145 -6.86 -3.17 18.48
CA ALA A 145 -5.83 -2.46 19.25
C ALA A 145 -4.73 -3.42 19.74
N THR A 146 -5.11 -4.63 20.19
CA THR A 146 -4.14 -5.65 20.61
C THR A 146 -3.26 -6.11 19.46
N LYS A 147 -3.83 -6.34 18.27
CA LYS A 147 -3.06 -6.64 17.05
C LYS A 147 -2.08 -5.51 16.72
N ALA A 148 -2.54 -4.26 16.75
CA ALA A 148 -1.69 -3.10 16.49
C ALA A 148 -0.53 -2.99 17.50
N ARG A 149 -0.79 -3.19 18.81
CA ARG A 149 0.26 -3.17 19.86
C ARG A 149 1.30 -4.27 19.67
N LEU A 150 0.87 -5.48 19.29
CA LEU A 150 1.78 -6.59 19.01
C LEU A 150 2.73 -6.22 17.86
N LEU A 151 2.17 -5.76 16.74
CA LEU A 151 2.95 -5.37 15.56
C LEU A 151 3.82 -4.13 15.80
N ALA A 152 3.38 -3.19 16.65
CA ALA A 152 4.16 -2.02 17.05
C ALA A 152 5.42 -2.37 17.87
N SER A 153 5.54 -3.62 18.33
CA SER A 153 6.74 -4.13 19.00
C SER A 153 7.70 -4.83 18.03
N SER A 154 7.40 -4.86 16.74
CA SER A 154 8.21 -5.51 15.72
C SER A 154 9.64 -4.94 15.64
N PRO A 155 10.66 -5.79 15.44
CA PRO A 155 12.03 -5.34 15.16
C PRO A 155 12.17 -4.70 13.77
N LEU A 156 11.20 -4.91 12.86
CA LEU A 156 11.19 -4.30 11.53
C LEU A 156 10.87 -2.80 11.55
N LEU A 157 10.41 -2.28 12.69
CA LEU A 157 10.15 -0.85 12.89
C LEU A 157 11.39 -0.16 13.47
N THR A 158 11.62 1.09 13.07
CA THR A 158 12.62 1.94 13.72
C THR A 158 12.17 2.34 15.13
N ALA A 159 13.12 2.76 15.98
CA ALA A 159 12.79 3.23 17.33
C ALA A 159 11.80 4.42 17.31
N GLU A 160 11.99 5.33 16.36
CA GLU A 160 11.11 6.49 16.17
C GLU A 160 9.69 6.06 15.74
N GLN A 161 9.58 5.15 14.76
CA GLN A 161 8.28 4.62 14.34
C GLN A 161 7.55 3.93 15.50
N ARG A 162 8.26 3.09 16.28
CA ARG A 162 7.68 2.46 17.48
C ARG A 162 7.21 3.48 18.50
N PHE A 163 7.97 4.54 18.72
CA PHE A 163 7.59 5.62 19.64
C PHE A 163 6.32 6.33 19.18
N GLN A 164 6.26 6.75 17.91
CA GLN A 164 5.08 7.40 17.32
C GLN A 164 3.84 6.51 17.40
N LEU A 165 3.95 5.23 17.03
CA LEU A 165 2.84 4.26 17.08
C LEU A 165 2.34 4.02 18.51
N ARG A 166 3.24 3.89 19.48
CA ARG A 166 2.87 3.73 20.89
C ARG A 166 2.14 4.96 21.43
N ASN A 167 2.59 6.17 21.07
CA ASN A 167 1.90 7.41 21.46
C ASN A 167 0.50 7.51 20.86
N ARG A 168 0.30 7.01 19.62
CA ARG A 168 -1.03 6.94 19.00
C ARG A 168 -1.94 5.91 19.67
N LEU A 169 -1.41 4.74 20.06
CA LEU A 169 -2.18 3.69 20.74
C LEU A 169 -2.49 4.04 22.21
N ALA A 170 -1.62 4.76 22.90
CA ALA A 170 -1.90 5.24 24.24
C ALA A 170 -3.11 6.20 24.28
N LYS A 171 -3.31 6.99 23.21
CA LYS A 171 -4.49 7.86 23.06
C LYS A 171 -5.78 7.08 22.80
N SER A 172 -5.73 5.95 22.09
CA SER A 172 -6.92 5.10 21.86
C SER A 172 -7.38 4.35 23.11
N ASP A 173 -6.46 4.10 24.04
CA ASP A 173 -6.75 3.34 25.26
C ASP A 173 -7.39 4.20 26.36
N ALA A 174 -7.51 5.51 26.14
CA ALA A 174 -8.26 6.38 27.05
C ALA A 174 -9.72 5.90 27.12
N PRO A 175 -10.25 5.58 28.32
CA PRO A 175 -11.61 5.10 28.45
C PRO A 175 -12.57 6.10 27.82
N VAL A 176 -13.37 5.62 26.85
CA VAL A 176 -14.35 6.40 26.08
C VAL A 176 -15.32 7.17 26.99
N GLY A 177 -15.47 6.75 28.25
CA GLY A 177 -16.28 7.41 29.27
C GLY A 177 -15.64 8.57 30.04
N VAL A 178 -14.32 8.81 29.95
CA VAL A 178 -13.66 9.89 30.72
C VAL A 178 -13.52 11.19 29.92
N VAL A 179 -13.46 11.13 28.58
CA VAL A 179 -13.30 12.32 27.73
C VAL A 179 -14.64 13.06 27.53
N ALA A 180 -15.79 12.40 27.73
CA ALA A 180 -17.11 13.02 27.60
C ALA A 180 -17.52 13.92 28.80
N MET A 181 -16.69 14.06 29.84
CA MET A 181 -16.99 14.89 31.03
C MET A 181 -16.21 16.21 31.13
N VAL A 182 -15.52 16.64 30.06
CA VAL A 182 -15.01 18.02 30.02
C VAL A 182 -16.17 18.94 29.60
N ALA A 183 -16.79 19.52 30.63
CA ALA A 183 -17.91 20.45 30.55
C ALA A 183 -17.68 21.58 29.54
N LYS A 184 -18.72 21.88 28.75
CA LYS A 184 -18.85 23.18 28.08
C LYS A 184 -18.96 24.28 29.14
N PRO A 185 -18.23 25.40 29.02
CA PRO A 185 -18.59 26.62 29.74
C PRO A 185 -19.93 27.18 29.26
#